data_AF-A0A969F3S4-F1
#
_entry.id   AF-A0A969F3S4-F1
#
_cell.length_a   1.000
_cell.length_b   1.000
_cell.length_c   1.000
_cell.angle_alpha   90.00
_cell.angle_beta   90.00
_cell.angle_gamma   90.00
#
_symmetry.space_group_name_H-M   'P 1'
#
loop_
_entity.id
_entity.type
_entity.pdbx_description
1 polymer ?
#
loop_
_entity_poly.entity_id
_entity_poly.type
_entity_poly.pdbx_seq_one_letter_code
_entity_poly.pdbx_strand_id
1 'polypeptide(L)' 'MPHTLLWTEHGLIRSFRGEVPAHELVVAVGETLANARFDALCYIINDFTDTESVDLDRQH' A
#
# COMPACT_ATOMS: atom_id res chain seq x y z
N MET A 1 3.25 -11.54 3.44
CA MET A 1 3.61 -10.15 3.08
C MET A 1 2.59 -9.26 3.75
N PRO A 2 3.01 -8.25 4.52
CA PRO A 2 2.08 -7.40 5.27
C PRO A 2 1.15 -6.57 4.38
N HIS A 3 1.41 -6.49 3.06
CA HIS A 3 0.48 -5.92 2.10
C HIS A 3 0.29 -6.76 0.82
N THR A 4 -0.82 -6.50 0.12
CA THR A 4 -1.16 -7.08 -1.19
C THR A 4 -1.70 -6.01 -2.14
N LEU A 5 -1.42 -6.15 -3.44
CA LEU A 5 -1.84 -5.22 -4.49
C LEU A 5 -2.90 -5.84 -5.41
N LEU A 6 -4.07 -5.21 -5.51
CA LEU A 6 -5.12 -5.56 -6.46
C LEU A 6 -5.31 -4.42 -7.46
N TRP A 7 -4.87 -4.64 -8.70
CA TRP A 7 -5.07 -3.71 -9.80
C TRP A 7 -6.43 -3.93 -10.46
N THR A 8 -7.26 -2.90 -10.44
CA THR A 8 -8.56 -2.86 -11.10
C THR A 8 -8.45 -2.16 -12.46
N GLU A 9 -9.56 -1.97 -13.17
CA GLU A 9 -9.58 -1.28 -14.46
C GLU A 9 -9.03 0.16 -14.36
N HIS A 10 -9.37 0.89 -13.29
CA HIS A 10 -9.06 2.32 -13.15
C HIS A 10 -8.25 2.67 -11.90
N GLY A 11 -7.89 1.68 -11.09
CA GLY A 11 -7.28 1.98 -9.81
C GLY A 11 -6.55 0.81 -9.17
N LEU A 12 -6.00 1.07 -7.99
CA LEU A 12 -5.26 0.10 -7.19
C LEU A 12 -5.86 0.04 -5.78
N ILE A 13 -6.03 -1.18 -5.27
CA ILE A 13 -6.31 -1.43 -3.86
C ILE A 13 -5.07 -2.06 -3.24
N ARG A 14 -4.52 -1.42 -2.21
CA ARG A 14 -3.44 -1.96 -1.39
C ARG A 14 -4.04 -2.39 -0.07
N SER A 15 -4.14 -3.69 0.18
CA SER A 15 -4.64 -4.19 1.47
C SER A 15 -3.46 -4.50 2.39
N PHE A 16 -3.52 -3.99 3.62
CA PHE A 16 -2.54 -4.20 4.67
C PHE A 16 -3.14 -5.07 5.79
N ARG A 17 -2.33 -5.94 6.39
CA ARG A 17 -2.79 -6.91 7.39
C ARG A 17 -1.83 -7.07 8.56
N GLY A 18 -2.39 -7.27 9.76
CA GLY A 18 -1.63 -7.48 10.99
C GLY A 18 -0.89 -6.22 11.44
N GLU A 19 0.30 -6.38 12.00
CA GLU A 19 1.19 -5.27 12.38
C GLU A 19 1.93 -4.73 11.15
N VAL A 20 1.74 -3.44 10.84
CA VAL A 20 2.27 -2.80 9.64
C VAL A 20 3.33 -1.77 10.03
N PRO A 21 4.63 -2.04 9.82
CA PRO A 21 5.68 -1.08 10.10
C PRO A 21 5.73 0.01 9.02
N ALA A 22 6.21 1.22 9.37
CA ALA A 22 6.29 2.37 8.46
C ALA A 22 7.00 2.05 7.13
N HIS A 23 8.07 1.25 7.17
CA HIS A 23 8.83 0.91 5.96
C HIS A 23 8.00 0.11 4.95
N GLU A 24 7.02 -0.67 5.41
CA GLU A 24 6.15 -1.45 4.52
C GLU A 24 5.25 -0.55 3.67
N LEU A 25 4.77 0.57 4.24
CA LEU A 25 3.99 1.56 3.49
C LEU A 25 4.84 2.17 2.37
N VAL A 26 6.13 2.41 2.63
CA VAL A 26 7.08 2.94 1.64
C VAL A 26 7.34 1.92 0.54
N VAL A 27 7.51 0.64 0.90
CA VAL A 27 7.66 -0.46 -0.06
C VAL A 27 6.43 -0.54 -0.97
N ALA A 28 5.22 -0.52 -0.41
CA ALA A 28 3.97 -0.58 -1.17
C ALA A 28 3.81 0.59 -2.16
N VAL A 29 4.28 1.78 -1.78
CA VAL A 29 4.35 2.95 -2.68
C VAL A 29 5.38 2.71 -3.78
N GLY A 30 6.58 2.23 -3.45
CA GLY A 30 7.62 1.91 -4.42
C GLY A 30 7.15 0.90 -5.47
N GLU A 31 6.50 -0.18 -5.05
CA GLU A 31 5.94 -1.19 -5.95
C GLU A 31 4.86 -0.61 -6.88
N THR A 32 4.06 0.32 -6.37
CA THR A 32 3.05 1.00 -7.19
C THR A 32 3.68 1.90 -8.24
N LEU A 33 4.68 2.70 -7.86
CA LEU A 33 5.37 3.62 -8.76
C LEU A 33 6.20 2.88 -9.82
N ALA A 34 6.73 1.71 -9.50
CA ALA A 34 7.49 0.88 -10.43
C ALA A 34 6.60 0.18 -11.48
N ASN A 35 5.28 0.17 -11.31
CA ASN A 35 4.37 -0.52 -12.21
C ASN A 35 4.01 0.37 -13.42
N ALA A 36 4.12 -0.17 -14.64
CA ALA A 36 3.79 0.56 -15.88
C ALA A 36 2.34 1.07 -15.96
N ARG A 37 1.43 0.50 -15.16
CA ARG A 37 0.03 0.94 -15.09
C ARG A 37 -0.17 2.17 -14.20
N PHE A 38 0.86 2.65 -13.50
CA PHE A 38 0.77 3.75 -12.54
C PHE A 38 0.18 5.02 -13.18
N ASP A 39 0.67 5.40 -14.35
CA ASP A 39 0.24 6.63 -15.03
C ASP A 39 -1.24 6.60 -15.46
N ALA A 40 -1.85 5.42 -15.49
CA ALA A 40 -3.25 5.23 -15.83
C ALA A 40 -4.18 5.14 -14.59
N LEU A 41 -3.64 5.23 -13.37
CA LEU A 41 -4.43 5.15 -12.15
C LEU A 41 -5.27 6.42 -11.95
N CYS A 42 -6.58 6.24 -11.79
CA CYS A 42 -7.48 7.29 -11.32
C CYS A 42 -7.57 7.34 -9.79
N TYR A 43 -7.31 6.21 -9.12
CA TYR A 43 -7.37 6.12 -7.65
C TYR A 43 -6.43 5.08 -7.08
N ILE A 44 -6.09 5.29 -5.80
CA ILE A 44 -5.42 4.32 -4.93
C ILE A 44 -6.22 4.27 -3.63
N ILE A 45 -6.66 3.07 -3.24
CA ILE A 45 -7.27 2.79 -1.95
C ILE A 45 -6.24 2.04 -1.10
N ASN A 46 -5.90 2.58 0.07
CA ASN A 46 -5.15 1.83 1.08
C ASN A 46 -6.18 1.27 2.08
N ASP A 47 -6.33 -0.05 2.07
CA ASP A 47 -7.26 -0.80 2.90
C ASP A 47 -6.52 -1.34 4.14
N PHE A 48 -6.88 -0.79 5.29
CA PHE A 48 -6.35 -1.17 6.61
C PHE A 48 -7.36 -1.93 7.45
N THR A 49 -8.42 -2.49 6.84
CA THR A 49 -9.54 -3.12 7.58
C THR A 49 -9.08 -4.30 8.44
N ASP A 50 -8.04 -5.01 8.01
CA ASP A 50 -7.47 -6.19 8.67
C ASP A 50 -6.12 -5.87 9.35
N THR A 51 -5.85 -4.59 9.59
CA THR A 51 -4.63 -4.10 10.26
C THR A 51 -4.85 -4.00 11.77
N GLU A 52 -3.95 -4.60 12.54
CA GLU A 52 -3.98 -4.58 14.01
C GLU A 52 -3.28 -3.34 14.57
N SER A 53 -2.18 -2.92 13.94
CA SER A 53 -1.44 -1.72 14.30
C SER A 53 -0.66 -1.16 13.10
N VAL A 54 -0.45 0.16 13.10
CA VAL A 54 0.48 0.82 12.17
C VAL A 54 1.52 1.55 13.00
N ASP A 55 2.78 1.12 12.90
CA ASP A 55 3.89 1.76 13.58
C ASP A 55 4.53 2.79 12.66
N LEU A 56 4.18 4.06 12.88
CA LEU A 56 4.75 5.21 12.20
C LEU A 56 5.90 5.78 13.02
N ASP A 57 6.89 4.96 13.36
CA ASP A 57 8.07 5.42 14.10
C ASP A 57 8.71 6.60 13.36
N ARG A 58 8.61 7.79 13.96
CA ARG A 58 9.21 9.02 13.45
C ARG A 58 10.72 8.83 13.48
N GLN A 59 11.33 8.61 12.32
CA GLN A 59 12.76 8.85 12.18
C GLN A 59 12.97 10.37 12.30
N HIS A 60 13.35 10.79 13.51
CA HIS A 60 13.83 12.12 13.87
C HIS A 60 15.20 12.39 13.25
#